data_AF-A0AAT9HC38-F1
#
_entry.id   AF-A0AAT9HC38-F1
#
_cell.length_a   1.000
_cell.length_b   1.000
_cell.length_c   1.000
_cell.angle_alpha   90.00
_cell.angle_beta   90.00
_cell.angle_gamma   90.00
#
_symmetry.space_group_name_H-M   'P 1'
#
loop_
_entity.id
_entity.type
_entity.pdbx_description
1 polymer ?
#
loop_
_entity_poly.entity_id
_entity_poly.type
_entity_poly.pdbx_seq_one_letter_code
_entity_poly.pdbx_strand_id
1 'polypeptide(L)'
;MAEGLVEGRSGSGTYVRERPVPRRVARSGFRPERGATPFRQEQADAGVRGTWESSSEQAEAGGAIAERLGIEPGGRVMRTRYLFREAGEPMMLSTSWEPLALTGRTP
;
A
#
# COMPACT_ATOMS: atom_id res chain seq x y z
N MET A 1 -21.80 18.88 -4.50
CA MET A 1 -21.25 17.93 -3.49
C MET A 1 -20.97 16.54 -4.06
N ALA A 2 -21.74 16.04 -5.04
CA ALA A 2 -21.64 14.66 -5.53
C ALA A 2 -20.26 14.22 -6.06
N GLU A 3 -19.43 15.14 -6.55
CA GLU A 3 -18.11 14.83 -7.13
C GLU A 3 -16.94 15.08 -6.16
N GLY A 4 -17.19 15.53 -4.93
CA GLY A 4 -16.14 15.74 -3.92
C GLY A 4 -15.18 16.92 -4.17
N LEU A 5 -15.44 17.75 -5.19
CA LEU A 5 -14.59 18.91 -5.57
C LEU A 5 -14.84 20.17 -4.73
N VAL A 6 -15.93 20.18 -3.97
CA VAL A 6 -16.34 21.33 -3.16
C VAL A 6 -16.70 20.89 -1.74
N GLU A 7 -16.35 21.72 -0.77
CA GLU A 7 -16.68 21.54 0.64
C GLU A 7 -17.66 22.62 1.12
N GLY A 8 -18.71 22.20 1.83
CA GLY A 8 -19.64 23.10 2.48
C GLY A 8 -19.11 23.49 3.85
N ARG A 9 -19.00 24.79 4.12
CA ARG A 9 -18.67 25.32 5.45
C ARG A 9 -19.90 26.01 6.01
N SER A 10 -20.49 25.42 7.06
CA SER A 10 -21.71 25.94 7.70
C SER A 10 -21.58 27.43 8.03
N GLY A 11 -22.55 28.23 7.58
CA GLY A 11 -22.57 29.67 7.81
C GLY A 11 -21.67 30.52 6.91
N SER A 12 -20.86 29.93 6.02
CA SER A 12 -19.95 30.68 5.13
C SER A 12 -20.03 30.29 3.64
N GLY A 13 -20.74 29.21 3.32
CA GLY A 13 -21.06 28.83 1.94
C GLY A 13 -20.29 27.60 1.46
N THR A 14 -20.08 27.53 0.15
CA THR A 14 -19.45 26.38 -0.52
C THR A 14 -18.13 26.81 -1.14
N TYR A 15 -17.07 26.08 -0.85
CA TYR A 15 -15.71 26.39 -1.30
C TYR A 15 -15.14 25.26 -2.15
N VAL A 16 -14.17 25.57 -3.01
CA VAL A 16 -13.39 24.56 -3.71
C VAL A 16 -12.52 23.84 -2.69
N ARG A 17 -12.55 22.51 -2.71
CA ARG A 17 -11.70 21.69 -1.84
C ARG A 17 -10.24 21.97 -2.13
N GLU A 18 -9.41 22.06 -1.09
CA GLU A 18 -7.98 22.24 -1.26
C GLU A 18 -7.38 21.09 -2.09
N ARG A 19 -6.53 21.43 -3.07
CA ARG A 19 -5.90 20.45 -3.94
C ARG A 19 -4.81 19.71 -3.16
N PRO A 20 -4.85 18.36 -3.09
CA PRO A 20 -3.78 17.60 -2.44
C PRO A 20 -2.43 17.92 -3.07
N VAL A 21 -1.42 18.13 -2.22
CA VAL A 21 -0.04 18.39 -2.66
C VAL A 21 0.61 17.05 -3.05
N PRO A 22 1.13 16.89 -4.29
CA PRO A 22 1.82 15.67 -4.69
C PRO A 22 3.03 15.38 -3.79
N ARG A 23 3.17 14.12 -3.35
CA ARG A 23 4.27 13.67 -2.50
C ARG A 23 5.23 12.78 -3.28
N ARG A 24 6.50 12.80 -2.89
CA ARG A 24 7.53 11.92 -3.46
C ARG A 24 7.39 10.51 -2.87
N VAL A 25 7.45 9.50 -3.73
CA VAL A 25 7.51 8.09 -3.35
C VAL A 25 8.94 7.59 -3.52
N ALA A 26 9.47 6.90 -2.53
CA ALA A 26 10.82 6.36 -2.60
C ALA A 26 10.84 5.13 -3.51
N ARG A 27 11.61 5.21 -4.59
CA ARG A 27 11.80 4.12 -5.55
C ARG A 27 12.44 2.87 -4.93
N SER A 28 13.20 3.05 -3.84
CA SER A 28 13.92 2.00 -3.11
C SER A 28 13.23 1.63 -1.80
N GLY A 29 11.95 1.98 -1.63
CA GLY A 29 11.22 1.73 -0.39
C GLY A 29 11.39 0.28 0.12
N PHE A 30 11.48 -0.70 -0.77
CA PHE A 30 11.68 -2.11 -0.42
C PHE A 30 13.05 -2.51 0.18
N ARG A 31 14.02 -1.58 0.30
CA ARG A 31 15.36 -1.85 0.89
C ARG A 31 15.88 -0.70 1.75
N PRO A 32 15.24 -0.38 2.89
CA PRO A 32 15.70 0.69 3.76
C PRO A 32 16.94 0.26 4.55
N GLU A 33 17.93 1.16 4.71
CA GLU A 33 19.18 0.90 5.43
C GLU A 33 18.98 0.49 6.90
N ARG A 34 17.88 0.94 7.54
CA ARG A 34 17.58 0.71 8.97
C ARG A 34 16.56 -0.40 9.24
N GLY A 35 16.33 -1.28 8.27
CA GLY A 35 15.40 -2.40 8.40
C GLY A 35 13.96 -2.04 8.02
N ALA A 36 13.28 -3.03 7.42
CA ALA A 36 12.00 -2.90 6.75
C ALA A 36 10.83 -3.21 7.70
N THR A 37 9.87 -2.30 7.81
CA THR A 37 8.47 -2.65 8.16
C THR A 37 7.63 -2.48 6.91
N PRO A 38 6.49 -3.16 6.72
CA PRO A 38 5.65 -2.97 5.54
C PRO A 38 5.32 -1.49 5.28
N PHE A 39 5.07 -0.74 6.35
CA PHE A 39 4.84 0.71 6.29
C PHE A 39 6.10 1.50 5.90
N ARG A 40 7.24 1.20 6.52
CA ARG A 40 8.51 1.88 6.26
C ARG A 40 9.09 1.51 4.88
N GLN A 41 8.67 0.37 4.32
CA GLN A 41 8.99 -0.02 2.95
C GLN A 41 8.29 0.83 1.89
N GLU A 42 7.23 1.53 2.27
CA GLU A 42 6.40 2.25 1.30
C GLU A 42 6.47 3.77 1.51
N GLN A 43 7.21 4.24 2.53
CA GLN A 43 7.42 5.65 2.81
C GLN A 43 8.82 6.14 2.43
N ALA A 44 8.88 7.33 1.82
CA ALA A 44 10.12 8.06 1.57
C ALA A 44 10.57 8.94 2.74
N ASP A 45 9.66 9.28 3.66
CA ASP A 45 9.88 10.29 4.70
C ASP A 45 9.80 9.66 6.10
N ALA A 46 10.89 9.80 6.86
CA ALA A 46 11.01 9.27 8.22
C ALA A 46 10.20 10.06 9.26
N GLY A 47 9.73 11.27 8.93
CA GLY A 47 8.93 12.11 9.82
C GLY A 47 7.44 11.77 9.84
N VAL A 48 6.97 10.98 8.86
CA VAL A 48 5.54 10.66 8.71
C VAL A 48 5.17 9.43 9.53
N ARG A 49 4.26 9.62 10.49
CA ARG A 49 3.61 8.53 11.22
C ARG A 49 2.28 8.22 10.56
N GLY A 50 2.24 7.13 9.81
CA GLY A 50 0.99 6.59 9.29
C GLY A 50 0.64 5.25 9.88
N THR A 51 -0.58 4.82 9.60
CA THR A 51 -1.13 3.53 10.00
C THR A 51 -1.37 2.69 8.75
N TRP A 52 -1.57 1.39 8.96
CA TRP A 52 -1.92 0.49 7.87
C TRP A 52 -2.92 -0.57 8.34
N GLU A 53 -3.71 -1.03 7.39
CA GLU A 53 -4.62 -2.17 7.51
C GLU A 53 -4.19 -3.22 6.49
N SER A 54 -4.37 -4.51 6.80
CA SER A 54 -4.06 -5.60 5.86
C SER A 54 -5.11 -6.69 5.81
N SER A 55 -5.23 -7.30 4.64
CA SER A 55 -5.99 -8.53 4.41
C SER A 55 -5.13 -9.52 3.64
N SER A 56 -4.90 -10.69 4.25
CA SER A 56 -4.06 -11.75 3.70
C SER A 56 -4.88 -12.98 3.34
N GLU A 57 -4.54 -13.63 2.24
CA GLU A 57 -5.11 -14.91 1.84
C GLU A 57 -4.08 -15.75 1.09
N GLN A 58 -4.22 -17.08 1.15
CA GLN A 58 -3.48 -17.95 0.25
C GLN A 58 -4.19 -18.01 -1.11
N ALA A 59 -3.43 -17.84 -2.19
CA ALA A 59 -3.95 -17.87 -3.56
C ALA A 59 -3.01 -18.66 -4.48
N GLU A 60 -3.45 -18.87 -5.71
CA GLU A 60 -2.61 -19.38 -6.80
C GLU A 60 -2.11 -18.22 -7.66
N ALA A 61 -0.83 -18.25 -8.03
CA ALA A 61 -0.24 -17.25 -8.89
C ALA A 61 -0.65 -17.46 -10.35
N GLY A 62 -1.38 -16.50 -10.92
CA GLY A 62 -1.58 -16.44 -12.38
C GLY A 62 -0.27 -16.20 -13.13
N GLY A 63 -0.24 -16.44 -14.44
CA GLY A 63 1.00 -16.47 -15.24
C GLY A 63 1.93 -15.27 -15.05
N ALA A 64 1.39 -14.03 -15.11
CA ALA A 64 2.21 -12.82 -14.97
C ALA A 64 2.82 -12.63 -13.56
N ILE A 65 2.14 -13.12 -12.51
CA ILE A 65 2.68 -13.09 -11.15
C ILE A 65 3.72 -14.20 -10.99
N ALA A 66 3.42 -15.40 -11.50
CA ALA A 66 4.31 -16.54 -11.45
C ALA A 66 5.65 -16.25 -12.15
N GLU A 67 5.61 -15.66 -13.35
CA GLU A 67 6.78 -15.22 -14.12
C GLU A 67 7.66 -14.25 -13.32
N ARG A 68 7.05 -13.21 -12.72
CA ARG A 68 7.79 -12.22 -11.91
C ARG A 68 8.42 -12.81 -10.65
N LEU A 69 7.79 -13.83 -10.08
CA LEU A 69 8.25 -14.52 -8.88
C LEU A 69 9.21 -15.69 -9.19
N GLY A 70 9.38 -16.07 -10.46
CA GLY A 70 10.19 -17.22 -10.86
C GLY A 70 9.64 -18.56 -10.37
N ILE A 71 8.30 -18.71 -10.35
CA ILE A 71 7.61 -19.94 -9.96
C ILE A 71 6.74 -20.45 -11.11
N GLU A 72 6.31 -21.71 -11.02
CA GLU A 72 5.34 -22.26 -11.97
C GLU A 72 3.97 -21.56 -11.83
N PRO A 73 3.26 -21.32 -12.96
CA PRO A 73 1.86 -20.89 -12.91
C PRO A 73 1.00 -21.83 -12.06
N GLY A 74 0.11 -21.27 -11.24
CA GLY A 74 -0.64 -22.02 -10.24
C GLY A 74 0.10 -22.23 -8.91
N GLY A 75 1.37 -21.83 -8.83
CA GLY A 75 2.16 -21.88 -7.61
C GLY A 75 1.48 -21.15 -6.44
N ARG A 76 1.55 -21.76 -5.26
CA ARG A 76 0.89 -21.26 -4.05
C ARG A 76 1.62 -20.05 -3.48
N VAL A 77 0.88 -18.98 -3.24
CA VAL A 77 1.38 -17.70 -2.73
C VAL A 77 0.53 -17.21 -1.56
N MET A 78 1.14 -16.49 -0.62
CA MET A 78 0.42 -15.58 0.26
C MET A 78 0.24 -14.26 -0.47
N ARG A 79 -1.00 -13.81 -0.61
CA ARG A 79 -1.35 -12.50 -1.15
C ARG A 79 -1.82 -11.60 -0.02
N THR A 80 -1.14 -10.48 0.20
CA THR A 80 -1.57 -9.49 1.19
C THR A 80 -1.85 -8.16 0.53
N ARG A 81 -3.06 -7.65 0.75
CA ARG A 81 -3.45 -6.28 0.38
C ARG A 81 -3.26 -5.37 1.57
N TYR A 82 -2.63 -4.23 1.35
CA TYR A 82 -2.40 -3.19 2.35
C TYR A 82 -3.12 -1.90 1.98
N LEU A 83 -3.75 -1.27 2.97
CA LEU A 83 -4.20 0.12 2.90
C LEU A 83 -3.34 0.95 3.85
N PHE A 84 -2.60 1.90 3.29
CA PHE A 84 -1.76 2.83 4.02
C PHE A 84 -2.48 4.15 4.22
N ARG A 85 -2.43 4.68 5.45
CA ARG A 85 -3.04 5.95 5.82
C ARG A 85 -2.02 6.89 6.44
N GLU A 86 -2.17 8.17 6.14
CA GLU A 86 -1.45 9.26 6.79
C GLU A 86 -2.47 10.22 7.39
N ALA A 87 -2.34 10.54 8.68
CA ALA A 87 -3.32 11.37 9.40
C ALA A 87 -4.79 10.89 9.24
N GLY A 88 -5.00 9.58 9.08
CA GLY A 88 -6.32 8.96 8.88
C GLY A 88 -6.78 8.86 7.41
N GLU A 89 -6.16 9.62 6.52
CA GLU A 89 -6.52 9.66 5.10
C GLU A 89 -5.81 8.56 4.30
N PRO A 90 -6.52 7.84 3.40
CA PRO A 90 -5.90 6.89 2.47
C PRO A 90 -4.80 7.55 1.62
N MET A 91 -3.59 7.02 1.71
CA MET A 91 -2.44 7.51 0.96
C MET A 91 -2.06 6.55 -0.17
N MET A 92 -2.07 5.24 0.10
CA MET A 92 -1.54 4.26 -0.85
C MET A 92 -2.15 2.87 -0.64
N LEU A 93 -2.26 2.12 -1.74
CA LEU A 93 -2.60 0.70 -1.74
C LEU A 93 -1.39 -0.09 -2.23
N SER A 94 -1.07 -1.20 -1.55
CA SER A 94 -0.03 -2.13 -1.99
C SER A 94 -0.56 -3.56 -1.98
N THR A 95 -0.05 -4.40 -2.86
CA THR A 95 -0.34 -5.84 -2.86
C THR A 95 0.96 -6.61 -2.90
N SER A 96 1.27 -7.33 -1.83
CA SER A 96 2.42 -8.23 -1.77
C SER A 96 2.02 -9.63 -2.21
N TRP A 97 2.98 -10.33 -2.80
CA TRP A 97 2.86 -11.71 -3.24
C TRP A 97 4.11 -12.46 -2.80
N GLU A 98 3.92 -13.48 -1.97
CA GLU A 98 5.02 -14.22 -1.35
C GLU A 98 4.88 -15.71 -1.66
N PRO A 99 5.84 -16.33 -2.36
CA PRO A 99 5.81 -17.77 -2.63
C PRO A 99 5.79 -18.58 -1.33
N LEU A 100 4.73 -19.36 -1.09
CA LEU A 100 4.59 -20.14 0.15
C LEU A 100 5.65 -21.24 0.26
N ALA A 101 6.20 -21.70 -0.87
CA ALA A 101 7.34 -22.61 -0.87
C ALA A 101 8.58 -22.02 -0.16
N LEU A 102 8.71 -20.69 -0.13
CA LEU A 102 9.80 -19.97 0.53
C LEU A 102 9.39 -19.46 1.91
N THR A 103 8.21 -18.85 2.03
CA THR A 103 7.81 -18.12 3.25
C THR A 103 6.95 -18.94 4.20
N GLY A 104 6.26 -19.98 3.74
CA GLY A 104 5.26 -20.74 4.51
C GLY A 104 5.82 -21.59 5.65
N ARG A 105 7.13 -21.62 5.84
CA ARG A 105 7.82 -22.33 6.94
C ARG A 105 8.47 -21.41 7.96
N THR A 106 8.24 -20.10 7.84
CA THR A 106 8.80 -19.09 8.76
C THR A 106 7.82 -18.88 9.91
N PRO A 107 8.23 -19.07 11.19
CA PRO A 107 7.36 -18.85 12.35
C PRO A 107 6.88 -17.39 12.48
#